data_AF-A0A518D4V6-F1
#
_entry.id   AF-A0A518D4V6-F1
#
_cell.length_a   1.000
_cell.length_b   1.000
_cell.length_c   1.000
_cell.angle_alpha   90.00
_cell.angle_beta   90.00
_cell.angle_gamma   90.00
#
_symmetry.space_group_name_H-M   'P 1'
#
loop_
_entity.id
_entity.type
_entity.pdbx_description
1 polymer ?
#
loop_
_entity_poly.entity_id
_entity_poly.type
_entity_poly.pdbx_seq_one_letter_code
_entity_poly.pdbx_strand_id
1 'polypeptide(L)'
;MATKKETPEEAEAEVEANASPKKKKLMIFGGGSAGVIAAAFIAATLAAPSKREYKVFEGPWVASISPDNIQTNLKGENHKRFLVFAAEAYFEAYDEQYAAARVQDPAYLSLVKDVILQVSSRRTVDEVNSEVGKAAFREDLRQSIDPFLFPVQIGKTSTPADRESESGLKMGISAIRSNFRTPLYDGKLYLDVPAGTVRLGRGQPTRFDGTEKDLRVEDEHGRYVFLDVSRLTDGFEGEVMIGVHGKTREILLTHWTTQ
;
A
#
# COMPACT_ATOMS: atom_id res chain seq x y z
N MET A 1 -29.61 5.65 68.28
CA MET A 1 -29.42 4.98 66.98
C MET A 1 -30.30 5.71 65.98
N ALA A 2 -29.69 6.61 65.22
CA ALA A 2 -29.23 6.38 63.85
C ALA A 2 -30.27 6.89 62.84
N THR A 3 -30.02 8.15 62.50
CA THR A 3 -30.55 8.98 61.42
C THR A 3 -30.45 8.28 60.06
N LYS A 4 -31.47 8.40 59.21
CA LYS A 4 -31.34 8.23 57.76
C LYS A 4 -32.38 9.09 57.03
N LYS A 5 -31.91 10.16 56.40
CA LYS A 5 -32.54 10.89 55.29
C LYS A 5 -31.40 11.35 54.39
N GLU A 6 -31.27 10.70 53.24
CA GLU A 6 -31.78 11.15 51.93
C GLU A 6 -30.75 12.08 51.24
N THR A 7 -30.09 11.49 50.24
CA THR A 7 -29.38 12.04 49.07
C THR A 7 -30.30 12.95 48.22
N PRO A 8 -29.89 13.58 47.09
CA PRO A 8 -28.57 13.77 46.46
C PRO A 8 -28.35 15.24 45.94
N GLU A 9 -27.26 15.53 45.20
CA GLU A 9 -27.22 16.31 43.93
C GLU A 9 -25.79 16.80 43.56
N GLU A 10 -25.56 16.95 42.25
CA GLU A 10 -24.34 17.25 41.48
C GLU A 10 -23.63 18.59 41.80
N ALA A 11 -22.34 18.68 41.41
CA ALA A 11 -21.82 19.65 40.42
C ALA A 11 -20.32 19.98 40.59
N GLU A 12 -19.72 20.38 39.47
CA GLU A 12 -18.30 20.50 39.11
C GLU A 12 -17.57 21.75 39.64
N ALA A 13 -16.24 21.78 39.36
CA ALA A 13 -15.41 22.92 38.92
C ALA A 13 -14.36 23.54 39.88
N GLU A 14 -13.10 23.39 39.42
CA GLU A 14 -12.01 24.39 39.23
C GLU A 14 -11.36 25.15 40.41
N VAL A 15 -10.03 25.00 40.61
CA VAL A 15 -8.89 25.92 40.26
C VAL A 15 -8.93 27.22 41.12
N GLU A 16 -7.95 27.60 41.95
CA GLU A 16 -6.61 28.08 41.58
C GLU A 16 -5.74 28.44 42.82
N ALA A 17 -4.44 28.50 42.56
CA ALA A 17 -3.26 29.02 43.27
C ALA A 17 -3.36 29.93 44.52
N ASN A 18 -2.44 29.70 45.48
CA ASN A 18 -1.49 30.75 45.87
C ASN A 18 -0.21 30.20 46.54
N ALA A 19 0.94 30.64 46.01
CA ALA A 19 2.30 30.45 46.52
C ALA A 19 2.55 31.37 47.75
N SER A 20 3.53 31.29 48.65
CA SER A 20 4.94 30.86 48.68
C SER A 20 5.48 31.19 50.13
N PRO A 21 6.79 31.37 50.42
CA PRO A 21 7.90 30.40 50.49
C PRO A 21 8.66 30.47 51.86
N LYS A 22 9.53 29.48 52.18
CA LYS A 22 10.76 29.77 52.95
C LYS A 22 11.87 28.73 52.77
N LYS A 23 13.00 29.27 52.31
CA LYS A 23 14.31 28.68 51.99
C LYS A 23 14.94 27.88 53.14
N LYS A 24 15.58 26.74 52.84
CA LYS A 24 16.85 26.32 53.47
C LYS A 24 17.79 25.63 52.48
N LYS A 25 18.87 26.36 52.18
CA LYS A 25 20.25 25.97 51.83
C LYS A 25 20.48 24.73 50.94
N LEU A 26 20.62 25.08 49.66
CA LEU A 26 21.53 24.55 48.66
C LEU A 26 22.93 24.18 49.23
N MET A 27 23.26 22.89 49.28
CA MET A 27 24.65 22.42 49.19
C MET A 27 24.89 21.95 47.75
N ILE A 28 25.36 22.87 46.90
CA ILE A 28 26.02 22.54 45.63
C ILE A 28 27.50 22.32 45.98
N PHE A 29 27.94 21.07 46.01
CA PHE A 29 29.33 20.69 45.75
C PHE A 29 29.32 19.29 45.14
N GLY A 30 29.70 19.22 43.85
CA GLY A 30 30.01 17.97 43.15
C GLY A 30 28.86 17.39 42.31
N GLY A 31 28.57 17.97 41.14
CA GLY A 31 27.61 17.34 40.22
C GLY A 31 27.34 18.04 38.89
N GLY A 32 28.01 19.17 38.62
CA GLY A 32 27.72 20.01 37.43
C GLY A 32 28.10 19.37 36.09
N SER A 33 29.04 18.43 36.07
CA SER A 33 29.39 17.68 34.86
C SER A 33 28.64 16.36 34.75
N ALA A 34 28.55 15.57 35.82
CA ALA A 34 27.89 14.27 35.80
C ALA A 34 26.38 14.34 35.51
N GLY A 35 25.67 15.34 36.08
CA GLY A 35 24.24 15.54 35.82
C GLY A 35 23.94 15.98 34.39
N VAL A 36 24.80 16.84 33.82
CA VAL A 36 24.68 17.29 32.42
C VAL A 36 25.05 16.17 31.46
N ILE A 37 26.06 15.35 31.76
CA ILE A 37 26.44 14.20 30.95
C ILE A 37 25.33 13.13 30.97
N ALA A 38 24.73 12.85 32.13
CA ALA A 38 23.62 11.90 32.22
C ALA A 38 22.37 12.40 31.47
N ALA A 39 22.03 13.68 31.61
CA ALA A 39 20.92 14.29 30.87
C ALA A 39 21.19 14.32 29.35
N ALA A 40 22.42 14.64 28.93
CA ALA A 40 22.83 14.60 27.53
C ALA A 40 22.85 13.18 26.96
N PHE A 41 23.23 12.17 27.75
CA PHE A 41 23.20 10.77 27.34
C PHE A 41 21.77 10.27 27.18
N ILE A 42 20.87 10.57 28.12
CA ILE A 42 19.45 10.22 28.01
C ILE A 42 18.81 10.95 26.82
N ALA A 43 19.07 12.24 26.65
CA ALA A 43 18.60 13.01 25.50
C ALA A 43 19.16 12.47 24.19
N ALA A 44 20.44 12.04 24.14
CA ALA A 44 21.03 11.42 22.95
C ALA A 44 20.45 10.04 22.65
N THR A 45 20.06 9.25 23.66
CA THR A 45 19.37 7.97 23.45
C THR A 45 17.91 8.14 23.03
N LEU A 46 17.23 9.21 23.47
CA LEU A 46 15.87 9.54 23.05
C LEU A 46 15.83 10.26 21.69
N ALA A 47 16.88 11.01 21.36
CA ALA A 47 17.08 11.64 20.05
C ALA A 47 17.73 10.69 19.03
N ALA A 48 18.04 9.45 19.41
CA ALA A 48 18.40 8.42 18.46
C ALA A 48 17.19 8.25 17.54
N PRO A 49 17.30 8.62 16.24
CA PRO A 49 16.18 8.46 15.33
C PRO A 49 15.78 7.00 15.38
N SER A 50 14.49 6.73 15.60
CA SER A 50 13.99 5.37 15.49
C SER A 50 14.52 4.82 14.18
N LYS A 51 15.28 3.72 14.23
CA LYS A 51 15.74 3.06 13.01
C LYS A 51 14.48 2.84 12.21
N ARG A 52 14.33 3.50 11.06
CA ARG A 52 13.21 3.25 10.16
C ARG A 52 13.26 1.75 9.91
N GLU A 53 12.29 1.02 10.45
CA GLU A 53 12.20 -0.42 10.22
C GLU A 53 12.04 -0.59 8.72
N TYR A 54 13.11 -1.03 8.09
CA TYR A 54 13.08 -1.38 6.68
C TYR A 54 12.23 -2.64 6.58
N LYS A 55 11.02 -2.50 6.04
CA LYS A 55 10.17 -3.66 5.81
C LYS A 55 10.65 -4.35 4.55
N VAL A 56 10.80 -5.66 4.64
CA VAL A 56 11.02 -6.55 3.50
C VAL A 56 9.74 -7.33 3.24
N PHE A 57 9.55 -7.79 2.02
CA PHE A 57 8.48 -8.74 1.76
C PHE A 57 8.76 -10.05 2.50
N GLU A 58 7.73 -10.60 3.13
CA GLU A 58 7.73 -11.91 3.75
C GLU A 58 6.91 -12.90 2.89
N GLY A 59 6.89 -14.16 3.33
CA GLY A 59 6.23 -15.26 2.63
C GLY A 59 7.23 -16.32 2.13
N PRO A 60 6.86 -17.13 1.14
CA PRO A 60 5.65 -17.00 0.31
C PRO A 60 4.36 -17.43 0.99
N TRP A 61 3.26 -16.76 0.65
CA TRP A 61 1.90 -17.07 1.10
C TRP A 61 0.99 -17.45 -0.08
N VAL A 62 -0.21 -17.97 0.23
CA VAL A 62 -1.20 -18.43 -0.76
C VAL A 62 -2.54 -17.74 -0.53
N ALA A 63 -3.15 -17.22 -1.58
CA ALA A 63 -4.52 -16.73 -1.56
C ALA A 63 -5.30 -17.26 -2.76
N SER A 64 -6.53 -17.73 -2.53
CA SER A 64 -7.44 -18.06 -3.62
C SER A 64 -7.89 -16.77 -4.31
N ILE A 65 -7.66 -16.68 -5.63
CA ILE A 65 -8.06 -15.51 -6.44
C ILE A 65 -9.28 -15.82 -7.31
N SER A 66 -9.75 -17.07 -7.28
CA SER A 66 -11.03 -17.49 -7.85
C SER A 66 -11.77 -18.37 -6.82
N PRO A 67 -12.71 -17.81 -6.04
CA PRO A 67 -13.42 -18.60 -5.03
C PRO A 67 -14.25 -19.75 -5.64
N ASP A 68 -14.70 -19.57 -6.89
CA ASP A 68 -15.39 -20.59 -7.68
C ASP A 68 -14.56 -20.99 -8.91
N ASN A 69 -14.87 -22.17 -9.47
CA ASN A 69 -14.31 -22.59 -10.75
C ASN A 69 -14.67 -21.58 -11.86
N ILE A 70 -13.68 -21.22 -12.66
CA ILE A 70 -13.83 -20.38 -13.84
C ILE A 70 -13.99 -21.30 -15.04
N GLN A 71 -15.08 -21.10 -15.79
CA GLN A 71 -15.29 -21.72 -17.09
C GLN A 71 -15.12 -20.68 -18.19
N THR A 72 -14.29 -20.97 -19.18
CA THR A 72 -13.96 -20.06 -20.27
C THR A 72 -13.94 -20.79 -21.62
N ASN A 73 -14.33 -20.07 -22.67
CA ASN A 73 -14.29 -20.58 -24.04
C ASN A 73 -12.87 -20.51 -24.58
N LEU A 74 -12.40 -21.59 -25.20
CA LEU A 74 -11.11 -21.61 -25.87
C LEU A 74 -11.25 -21.17 -27.34
N LYS A 75 -10.19 -20.58 -27.88
CA LYS A 75 -10.08 -20.21 -29.29
C LYS A 75 -9.99 -21.45 -30.18
N GLY A 76 -10.82 -21.51 -31.23
CA GLY A 76 -10.79 -22.58 -32.22
C GLY A 76 -12.08 -22.71 -33.03
N GLU A 77 -12.07 -23.57 -34.05
CA GLU A 77 -13.25 -23.85 -34.86
C GLU A 77 -14.29 -24.64 -34.03
N ASN A 78 -15.51 -24.10 -33.96
CA ASN A 78 -16.73 -24.65 -33.34
C ASN A 78 -17.13 -24.21 -31.93
N HIS A 79 -16.42 -23.31 -31.22
CA HIS A 79 -16.85 -22.69 -29.94
C HIS A 79 -17.39 -23.65 -28.84
N LYS A 80 -17.15 -24.96 -28.97
CA LYS A 80 -17.69 -26.00 -28.07
C LYS A 80 -16.67 -26.48 -27.05
N ARG A 81 -15.47 -25.88 -27.03
CA ARG A 81 -14.37 -26.29 -26.18
C ARG A 81 -14.19 -25.31 -25.05
N PHE A 82 -14.23 -25.83 -23.83
CA PHE A 82 -14.18 -25.04 -22.61
C PHE A 82 -13.02 -25.49 -21.73
N LEU A 83 -12.41 -24.53 -21.06
CA LEU A 83 -11.46 -24.77 -19.99
C LEU A 83 -12.14 -24.44 -18.67
N VAL A 84 -12.06 -25.36 -17.71
CA VAL A 84 -12.52 -25.20 -16.33
C VAL A 84 -11.33 -25.30 -15.40
N PHE A 85 -11.15 -24.32 -14.50
CA PHE A 85 -10.07 -24.31 -13.52
C PHE A 85 -10.38 -23.36 -12.36
N ALA A 86 -9.67 -23.53 -11.25
CA ALA A 86 -9.54 -22.53 -10.20
C ALA A 86 -8.08 -22.04 -10.15
N ALA A 87 -7.88 -20.83 -9.60
CA ALA A 87 -6.63 -20.13 -9.56
C ALA A 87 -6.32 -19.66 -8.13
N GLU A 88 -5.08 -19.91 -7.71
CA GLU A 88 -4.52 -19.45 -6.45
C GLU A 88 -3.25 -18.64 -6.74
N ALA A 89 -3.05 -17.54 -6.02
CA ALA A 89 -1.85 -16.73 -6.13
C ALA A 89 -0.85 -17.12 -5.04
N TYR A 90 0.38 -17.46 -5.45
CA TYR A 90 1.53 -17.60 -4.58
C TYR A 90 2.28 -16.27 -4.56
N PHE A 91 2.41 -15.61 -3.41
CA PHE A 91 2.88 -14.22 -3.36
C PHE A 91 3.81 -13.92 -2.18
N GLU A 92 4.52 -12.80 -2.28
CA GLU A 92 5.28 -12.18 -1.18
C GLU A 92 4.72 -10.78 -0.94
N ALA A 93 4.55 -10.36 0.30
CA ALA A 93 4.06 -9.02 0.63
C ALA A 93 4.59 -8.55 2.00
N TYR A 94 4.34 -7.29 2.36
CA TYR A 94 4.66 -6.80 3.71
C TYR A 94 3.72 -7.34 4.80
N ASP A 95 2.55 -7.85 4.39
CA ASP A 95 1.51 -8.36 5.27
C ASP A 95 0.77 -9.50 4.55
N GLU A 96 0.69 -10.66 5.18
CA GLU A 96 -0.05 -11.83 4.70
C GLU A 96 -1.53 -11.50 4.46
N GLN A 97 -2.11 -10.66 5.33
CA GLN A 97 -3.53 -10.31 5.28
C GLN A 97 -3.87 -9.38 4.11
N TYR A 98 -2.88 -8.77 3.46
CA TYR A 98 -3.11 -7.83 2.37
C TYR A 98 -3.89 -8.47 1.22
N ALA A 99 -3.44 -9.64 0.75
CA ALA A 99 -4.11 -10.36 -0.33
C ALA A 99 -5.49 -10.87 0.11
N ALA A 100 -5.61 -11.36 1.35
CA ALA A 100 -6.87 -11.83 1.90
C ALA A 100 -7.92 -10.71 1.93
N ALA A 101 -7.54 -9.50 2.39
CA ALA A 101 -8.43 -8.34 2.40
C ALA A 101 -8.84 -7.92 0.98
N ARG A 102 -7.92 -7.96 0.01
CA ARG A 102 -8.22 -7.61 -1.39
C ARG A 102 -9.19 -8.60 -2.04
N VAL A 103 -9.03 -9.90 -1.80
CA VAL A 103 -9.92 -10.94 -2.36
C VAL A 103 -11.35 -10.80 -1.82
N GLN A 104 -11.57 -10.19 -0.65
CA GLN A 104 -12.91 -9.92 -0.13
C GLN A 104 -13.61 -8.71 -0.77
N ASP A 105 -12.91 -7.89 -1.55
CA ASP A 105 -13.48 -6.75 -2.26
C ASP A 105 -14.23 -7.23 -3.53
N PRO A 106 -15.57 -7.05 -3.62
CA PRO A 106 -16.34 -7.50 -4.78
C PRO A 106 -15.95 -6.82 -6.10
N ALA A 107 -15.50 -5.57 -6.04
CA ALA A 107 -15.04 -4.84 -7.22
C ALA A 107 -13.73 -5.44 -7.74
N TYR A 108 -12.82 -5.80 -6.82
CA TYR A 108 -11.58 -6.51 -7.15
C TYR A 108 -11.86 -7.87 -7.80
N LEU A 109 -12.72 -8.72 -7.20
CA LEU A 109 -13.03 -10.04 -7.75
C LEU A 109 -13.59 -9.97 -9.17
N SER A 110 -14.44 -8.98 -9.44
CA SER A 110 -15.02 -8.77 -10.77
C SER A 110 -13.95 -8.43 -11.81
N LEU A 111 -12.98 -7.56 -11.46
CA LEU A 111 -11.87 -7.20 -12.33
C LEU A 111 -10.92 -8.36 -12.59
N VAL A 112 -10.56 -9.12 -11.55
CA VAL A 112 -9.70 -10.29 -11.69
C VAL A 112 -10.35 -11.35 -12.57
N LYS A 113 -11.65 -11.61 -12.38
CA LYS A 113 -12.39 -12.56 -13.23
C LYS A 113 -12.40 -12.12 -14.69
N ASP A 114 -12.63 -10.84 -14.97
CA ASP A 114 -12.60 -10.30 -16.34
C ASP A 114 -11.23 -10.49 -17.00
N VAL A 115 -10.15 -10.19 -16.26
CA VAL A 115 -8.77 -10.40 -16.72
C VAL A 115 -8.48 -11.87 -17.00
N ILE A 116 -8.89 -12.77 -16.10
CA ILE A 116 -8.71 -14.22 -16.29
C ILE A 116 -9.45 -14.70 -17.54
N LEU A 117 -10.68 -14.25 -17.76
CA LEU A 117 -11.46 -14.56 -18.97
C LEU A 117 -10.79 -14.00 -20.24
N GLN A 118 -10.25 -12.79 -20.18
CA GLN A 118 -9.55 -12.17 -21.31
C GLN A 118 -8.27 -12.91 -21.69
N VAL A 119 -7.47 -13.35 -20.71
CA VAL A 119 -6.24 -14.12 -20.96
C VAL A 119 -6.60 -15.52 -21.48
N SER A 120 -7.55 -16.19 -20.85
CA SER A 120 -7.92 -17.57 -21.20
C SER A 120 -8.62 -17.70 -22.56
N SER A 121 -9.47 -16.75 -22.93
CA SER A 121 -10.20 -16.77 -24.22
C SER A 121 -9.30 -16.67 -25.45
N ARG A 122 -8.05 -16.24 -25.28
CA ARG A 122 -7.04 -16.17 -26.35
C ARG A 122 -6.37 -17.51 -26.62
N ARG A 123 -6.51 -18.48 -25.70
CA ARG A 123 -5.80 -19.76 -25.73
C ARG A 123 -6.51 -20.79 -26.58
N THR A 124 -5.74 -21.61 -27.28
CA THR A 124 -6.24 -22.78 -28.00
C THR A 124 -6.18 -24.03 -27.13
N VAL A 125 -6.87 -25.09 -27.55
CA VAL A 125 -6.91 -26.37 -26.82
C VAL A 125 -5.54 -27.04 -26.76
N ASP A 126 -4.77 -26.94 -27.83
CA ASP A 126 -3.43 -27.54 -27.90
C ASP A 126 -2.47 -26.81 -26.95
N GLU A 127 -2.58 -25.48 -26.86
CA GLU A 127 -1.81 -24.68 -25.92
C GLU A 127 -2.10 -25.08 -24.47
N VAL A 128 -3.38 -25.16 -24.08
CA VAL A 128 -3.76 -25.47 -22.69
C VAL A 128 -3.50 -26.94 -22.32
N ASN A 129 -3.40 -27.86 -23.28
CA ASN A 129 -3.07 -29.26 -23.00
C ASN A 129 -1.56 -29.54 -22.97
N SER A 130 -0.75 -28.70 -23.59
CA SER A 130 0.71 -28.81 -23.53
C SER A 130 1.30 -28.27 -22.23
N GLU A 131 2.33 -28.91 -21.68
CA GLU A 131 3.00 -28.42 -20.46
C GLU A 131 3.64 -27.03 -20.64
N VAL A 132 4.22 -26.80 -21.83
CA VAL A 132 4.79 -25.49 -22.19
C VAL A 132 3.69 -24.42 -22.25
N GLY A 133 2.55 -24.73 -22.88
CA GLY A 133 1.45 -23.77 -22.99
C GLY A 133 0.72 -23.53 -21.67
N LYS A 134 0.62 -24.54 -20.78
CA LYS A 134 0.17 -24.33 -19.40
C LYS A 134 1.09 -23.40 -18.62
N ALA A 135 2.41 -23.57 -18.74
CA ALA A 135 3.38 -22.68 -18.10
C ALA A 135 3.28 -21.24 -18.63
N ALA A 136 3.17 -21.07 -19.95
CA ALA A 136 2.95 -19.76 -20.57
C ALA A 136 1.62 -19.14 -20.12
N PHE A 137 0.56 -19.94 -19.98
CA PHE A 137 -0.73 -19.48 -19.49
C PHE A 137 -0.67 -19.00 -18.03
N ARG A 138 0.02 -19.73 -17.14
CA ARG A 138 0.25 -19.31 -15.75
C ARG A 138 1.00 -17.99 -15.67
N GLU A 139 2.03 -17.81 -16.50
CA GLU A 139 2.82 -16.57 -16.51
C GLU A 139 2.02 -15.38 -17.04
N ASP A 140 1.24 -15.57 -18.11
CA ASP A 140 0.35 -14.51 -18.62
C ASP A 140 -0.69 -14.09 -17.57
N LEU A 141 -1.28 -15.07 -16.87
CA LEU A 141 -2.19 -14.79 -15.76
C LEU A 141 -1.48 -14.03 -14.64
N ARG A 142 -0.27 -14.48 -14.25
CA ARG A 142 0.54 -13.81 -13.21
C ARG A 142 0.78 -12.34 -13.56
N GLN A 143 1.26 -12.05 -14.76
CA GLN A 143 1.53 -10.68 -15.22
C GLN A 143 0.26 -9.83 -15.29
N SER A 144 -0.87 -10.43 -15.63
CA SER A 144 -2.13 -9.70 -15.81
C SER A 144 -2.86 -9.46 -14.49
N ILE A 145 -2.73 -10.35 -13.51
CA ILE A 145 -3.42 -10.29 -12.21
C ILE A 145 -2.60 -9.50 -11.19
N ASP A 146 -1.28 -9.57 -11.23
CA ASP A 146 -0.39 -8.86 -10.29
C ASP A 146 -0.71 -7.37 -10.11
N PRO A 147 -0.97 -6.56 -11.17
CA PRO A 147 -1.37 -5.16 -11.04
C PRO A 147 -2.65 -4.93 -10.22
N PHE A 148 -3.55 -5.91 -10.19
CA PHE A 148 -4.81 -5.83 -9.47
C PHE A 148 -4.65 -6.29 -8.03
N LEU A 149 -3.90 -7.38 -7.81
CA LEU A 149 -3.66 -7.92 -6.48
C LEU A 149 -2.75 -7.00 -5.68
N PHE A 150 -1.68 -6.49 -6.29
CA PHE A 150 -0.72 -5.54 -5.71
C PHE A 150 -0.64 -4.26 -6.54
N PRO A 151 -1.69 -3.41 -6.48
CA PRO A 151 -1.66 -2.13 -7.16
C PRO A 151 -0.61 -1.21 -6.57
N VAL A 152 -0.17 -0.24 -7.37
CA VAL A 152 0.68 0.84 -6.87
C VAL A 152 -0.14 1.69 -5.89
N GLN A 153 0.43 1.95 -4.72
CA GLN A 153 -0.13 2.79 -3.68
C GLN A 153 0.81 3.95 -3.36
N ILE A 154 0.23 5.03 -2.84
CA ILE A 154 0.94 6.23 -2.41
C ILE A 154 0.81 6.32 -0.89
N GLY A 155 1.93 6.46 -0.19
CA GLY A 155 1.97 6.52 1.26
C GLY A 155 1.42 5.25 1.92
N LYS A 156 0.91 5.40 3.14
CA LYS A 156 0.31 4.32 3.93
C LYS A 156 -1.21 4.40 3.92
N THR A 157 -1.80 4.60 2.74
CA THR A 157 -3.25 4.67 2.61
C THR A 157 -3.91 3.31 2.84
N SER A 158 -5.13 3.31 3.39
CA SER A 158 -5.93 2.08 3.60
C SER A 158 -6.27 1.41 2.27
N THR A 159 -6.63 2.20 1.26
CA THR A 159 -6.88 1.71 -0.10
C THR A 159 -6.01 2.42 -1.14
N PRO A 160 -5.75 1.80 -2.31
CA PRO A 160 -5.03 2.43 -3.41
C PRO A 160 -5.74 3.65 -4.00
N ALA A 161 -7.04 3.79 -3.76
CA ALA A 161 -7.87 4.86 -4.29
C ALA A 161 -7.96 6.09 -3.36
N ASP A 162 -7.44 5.99 -2.14
CA ASP A 162 -7.45 7.09 -1.19
C ASP A 162 -6.38 8.13 -1.51
N ARG A 163 -6.57 9.35 -1.02
CA ARG A 163 -5.54 10.38 -1.03
C ARG A 163 -4.59 10.15 0.14
N GLU A 164 -3.31 10.33 -0.12
CA GLU A 164 -2.30 10.40 0.93
C GLU A 164 -2.55 11.67 1.75
N SER A 165 -2.58 11.53 3.07
CA SER A 165 -3.09 12.54 4.00
C SER A 165 -2.23 13.80 4.08
N GLU A 166 -0.92 13.69 3.89
CA GLU A 166 0.00 14.81 4.06
C GLU A 166 0.06 15.68 2.79
N SER A 167 0.25 15.04 1.64
CA SER A 167 0.44 15.66 0.34
C SER A 167 -0.87 15.90 -0.44
N GLY A 168 -1.95 15.19 -0.11
CA GLY A 168 -3.19 15.17 -0.90
C GLY A 168 -3.09 14.39 -2.22
N LEU A 169 -1.93 13.80 -2.51
CA LEU A 169 -1.65 13.07 -3.74
C LEU A 169 -2.44 11.75 -3.80
N LYS A 170 -2.87 11.35 -4.99
CA LYS A 170 -3.58 10.10 -5.22
C LYS A 170 -3.15 9.47 -6.55
N MET A 171 -3.35 8.16 -6.67
CA MET A 171 -3.23 7.45 -7.94
C MET A 171 -4.27 7.94 -8.98
N GLY A 172 -3.82 8.20 -10.19
CA GLY A 172 -4.65 8.66 -11.30
C GLY A 172 -5.64 7.60 -11.81
N ILE A 173 -6.54 8.01 -12.70
CA ILE A 173 -7.59 7.14 -13.27
C ILE A 173 -6.98 5.94 -14.01
N SER A 174 -5.84 6.14 -14.68
CA SER A 174 -5.12 5.12 -15.44
C SER A 174 -4.12 4.33 -14.59
N ALA A 175 -4.21 4.37 -13.26
CA ALA A 175 -3.26 3.72 -12.35
C ALA A 175 -2.98 2.25 -12.67
N ILE A 176 -3.98 1.50 -13.14
CA ILE A 176 -3.82 0.08 -13.49
C ILE A 176 -2.87 -0.15 -14.67
N ARG A 177 -2.68 0.85 -15.54
CA ARG A 177 -1.76 0.78 -16.69
C ARG A 177 -0.31 1.04 -16.29
N SER A 178 -0.05 1.42 -15.03
CA SER A 178 1.30 1.69 -14.52
C SER A 178 2.13 0.40 -14.53
N ASN A 179 3.36 0.47 -15.06
CA ASN A 179 4.33 -0.62 -15.02
C ASN A 179 5.31 -0.51 -13.82
N PHE A 180 5.14 0.50 -12.96
CA PHE A 180 5.95 0.66 -11.76
C PHE A 180 5.64 -0.42 -10.72
N ARG A 181 6.65 -1.20 -10.32
CA ARG A 181 6.52 -2.33 -9.37
C ARG A 181 7.57 -2.32 -8.27
N THR A 182 8.16 -1.15 -7.99
CA THR A 182 9.11 -0.99 -6.88
C THR A 182 8.37 -1.23 -5.55
N PRO A 183 8.98 -1.91 -4.57
CA PRO A 183 8.40 -2.05 -3.24
C PRO A 183 8.11 -0.68 -2.60
N LEU A 184 6.99 -0.56 -1.87
CA LEU A 184 6.53 0.73 -1.34
C LEU A 184 7.58 1.53 -0.56
N TYR A 185 8.37 0.87 0.29
CA TYR A 185 9.39 1.54 1.12
C TYR A 185 10.66 1.91 0.35
N ASP A 186 10.82 1.44 -0.89
CA ASP A 186 11.95 1.76 -1.76
C ASP A 186 11.60 2.85 -2.79
N GLY A 187 10.33 2.95 -3.19
CA GLY A 187 9.89 3.91 -4.18
C GLY A 187 9.57 5.28 -3.57
N LYS A 188 10.00 6.33 -4.28
CA LYS A 188 9.85 7.72 -3.85
C LYS A 188 9.33 8.60 -4.97
N LEU A 189 8.37 9.44 -4.61
CA LEU A 189 7.98 10.63 -5.37
C LEU A 189 8.53 11.86 -4.65
N TYR A 190 9.04 12.81 -5.42
CA TYR A 190 9.41 14.13 -4.97
C TYR A 190 8.35 15.08 -5.49
N LEU A 191 7.64 15.76 -4.60
CA LEU A 191 6.58 16.70 -4.93
C LEU A 191 6.96 18.09 -4.43
N ASP A 192 6.84 19.07 -5.32
CA ASP A 192 7.01 20.50 -5.04
C ASP A 192 5.77 21.20 -5.59
N VAL A 193 4.80 21.45 -4.71
CA VAL A 193 3.53 22.09 -5.07
C VAL A 193 3.73 23.55 -5.47
N PRO A 194 4.51 24.38 -4.75
CA PRO A 194 4.77 25.76 -5.16
C PRO A 194 5.39 25.88 -6.57
N ALA A 195 6.32 25.00 -6.93
CA ALA A 195 6.93 25.00 -8.26
C ALA A 195 6.08 24.27 -9.32
N GLY A 196 5.03 23.54 -8.91
CA GLY A 196 4.20 22.75 -9.81
C GLY A 196 4.96 21.59 -10.45
N THR A 197 5.77 20.86 -9.67
CA THR A 197 6.58 19.76 -10.20
C THR A 197 6.49 18.48 -9.37
N VAL A 198 6.49 17.34 -10.05
CA VAL A 198 6.55 16.01 -9.44
C VAL A 198 7.58 15.16 -10.15
N ARG A 199 8.30 14.31 -9.42
CA ARG A 199 9.38 13.48 -9.97
C ARG A 199 9.38 12.10 -9.32
N LEU A 200 9.46 11.05 -10.14
CA LEU A 200 9.54 9.67 -9.68
C LEU A 200 11.00 9.20 -9.63
N GLY A 201 11.47 8.72 -8.47
CA GLY A 201 12.82 8.20 -8.31
C GLY A 201 13.89 9.26 -8.65
N ARG A 202 14.77 8.97 -9.62
CA ARG A 202 15.72 9.92 -10.23
C ARG A 202 15.36 10.28 -11.67
N GLY A 203 14.10 10.08 -12.06
CA GLY A 203 13.56 10.52 -13.35
C GLY A 203 13.55 12.04 -13.51
N GLN A 204 13.03 12.52 -14.64
CA GLN A 204 12.91 13.96 -14.90
C GLN A 204 11.71 14.55 -14.12
N PRO A 205 11.80 15.79 -13.62
CA PRO A 205 10.64 16.48 -13.08
C PRO A 205 9.56 16.69 -14.16
N THR A 206 8.35 16.23 -13.87
CA THR A 206 7.14 16.50 -14.66
C THR A 206 6.44 17.71 -14.08
N ARG A 207 6.13 18.70 -14.93
CA ARG A 207 5.33 19.88 -14.52
C ARG A 207 3.84 19.55 -14.49
N PHE A 208 3.12 20.23 -13.60
CA PHE A 208 1.67 20.19 -13.51
C PHE A 208 1.09 21.56 -13.18
N ASP A 209 -0.19 21.76 -13.49
CA ASP A 209 -0.95 22.96 -13.15
C ASP A 209 -1.90 22.80 -11.96
N GLY A 210 -2.06 21.57 -11.47
CA GLY A 210 -2.87 21.24 -10.29
C GLY A 210 -4.33 20.94 -10.64
N THR A 211 -4.65 20.71 -11.92
CA THR A 211 -5.97 20.28 -12.37
C THR A 211 -5.98 18.84 -12.88
N GLU A 212 -4.80 18.26 -13.11
CA GLU A 212 -4.65 16.95 -13.73
C GLU A 212 -5.08 15.82 -12.79
N LYS A 213 -5.92 14.92 -13.31
CA LYS A 213 -6.38 13.70 -12.62
C LYS A 213 -5.67 12.43 -13.07
N ASP A 214 -4.81 12.55 -14.07
CA ASP A 214 -4.16 11.40 -14.73
C ASP A 214 -2.80 11.77 -15.32
N LEU A 215 -1.99 12.50 -14.54
CA LEU A 215 -0.65 12.93 -14.94
C LEU A 215 0.29 11.73 -14.99
N ARG A 216 0.86 11.44 -16.17
CA ARG A 216 1.87 10.40 -16.34
C ARG A 216 3.23 10.90 -15.86
N VAL A 217 3.85 10.16 -14.94
CA VAL A 217 5.20 10.44 -14.40
C VAL A 217 6.08 9.23 -14.59
N GLU A 218 7.29 9.42 -15.10
CA GLU A 218 8.22 8.36 -15.49
C GLU A 218 9.55 8.50 -14.73
N ASP A 219 10.16 7.38 -14.35
CA ASP A 219 11.47 7.34 -13.70
C ASP A 219 12.63 7.23 -14.70
N GLU A 220 13.87 7.10 -14.20
CA GLU A 220 15.06 6.97 -15.07
C GLU A 220 15.12 5.65 -15.88
N HIS A 221 14.28 4.67 -15.56
CA HIS A 221 14.27 3.34 -16.17
C HIS A 221 13.06 3.11 -17.08
N GLY A 222 12.29 4.16 -17.38
CA GLY A 222 11.09 4.07 -18.21
C GLY A 222 9.88 3.45 -17.50
N ARG A 223 9.94 3.30 -16.16
CA ARG A 223 8.81 2.87 -15.36
C ARG A 223 7.96 4.09 -15.04
N TYR A 224 6.65 3.97 -15.17
CA TYR A 224 5.73 5.08 -15.03
C TYR A 224 4.54 4.75 -14.14
N VAL A 225 3.98 5.82 -13.59
CA VAL A 225 2.73 5.85 -12.82
C VAL A 225 1.83 6.96 -13.36
N PHE A 226 0.55 6.89 -13.01
CA PHE A 226 -0.40 7.99 -13.24
C PHE A 226 -0.84 8.58 -11.91
N LEU A 227 -0.86 9.90 -11.80
CA LEU A 227 -1.13 10.64 -10.57
C LEU A 227 -2.32 11.60 -10.74
N ASP A 228 -3.13 11.73 -9.69
CA ASP A 228 -4.13 12.78 -9.51
C ASP A 228 -3.54 13.86 -8.60
N VAL A 229 -3.20 14.99 -9.21
CA VAL A 229 -2.63 16.19 -8.58
C VAL A 229 -3.68 17.29 -8.40
N SER A 230 -4.98 16.97 -8.57
CA SER A 230 -6.05 17.97 -8.59
C SER A 230 -6.47 18.52 -7.22
N ARG A 231 -5.99 17.91 -6.14
CA ARG A 231 -6.31 18.28 -4.75
C ARG A 231 -5.11 18.08 -3.83
N LEU A 232 -3.96 18.60 -4.25
CA LEU A 232 -2.75 18.60 -3.42
C LEU A 232 -2.91 19.57 -2.25
N THR A 233 -2.21 19.29 -1.16
CA THR A 233 -2.11 20.21 -0.03
C THR A 233 -1.29 21.44 -0.44
N ASP A 234 -1.84 22.63 -0.23
CA ASP A 234 -1.18 23.90 -0.57
C ASP A 234 0.20 24.00 0.12
N GLY A 235 1.22 24.32 -0.68
CA GLY A 235 2.57 24.52 -0.18
C GLY A 235 3.34 23.25 0.22
N PHE A 236 2.80 22.06 -0.01
CA PHE A 236 3.52 20.83 0.28
C PHE A 236 4.80 20.72 -0.57
N GLU A 237 5.92 20.43 0.09
CA GLU A 237 7.21 20.13 -0.53
C GLU A 237 7.84 18.96 0.22
N GLY A 238 8.11 17.85 -0.47
CA GLY A 238 8.68 16.69 0.21
C GLY A 238 8.72 15.39 -0.58
N GLU A 239 9.13 14.34 0.13
CA GLU A 239 9.14 12.96 -0.37
C GLU A 239 7.85 12.24 0.03
N VAL A 240 7.19 11.60 -0.93
CA VAL A 240 6.04 10.72 -0.71
C VAL A 240 6.42 9.31 -1.13
N MET A 241 6.15 8.31 -0.27
CA MET A 241 6.39 6.90 -0.62
C MET A 241 5.44 6.46 -1.74
N ILE A 242 5.94 5.66 -2.67
CA ILE A 242 5.12 5.06 -3.73
C ILE A 242 5.62 3.66 -4.04
N GLY A 243 4.70 2.74 -4.31
CA GLY A 243 5.08 1.41 -4.78
C GLY A 243 4.04 0.37 -4.48
N VAL A 244 4.45 -0.89 -4.52
CA VAL A 244 3.57 -2.04 -4.29
C VAL A 244 3.78 -2.63 -2.89
N HIS A 245 2.70 -3.18 -2.33
CA HIS A 245 2.73 -3.86 -1.03
C HIS A 245 3.20 -5.31 -1.10
N GLY A 246 3.31 -5.86 -2.31
CA GLY A 246 3.75 -7.22 -2.56
C GLY A 246 3.93 -7.48 -4.05
N LYS A 247 4.18 -8.74 -4.37
CA LYS A 247 4.32 -9.24 -5.74
C LYS A 247 3.87 -10.69 -5.82
N THR A 248 3.27 -11.03 -6.96
CA THR A 248 2.86 -12.39 -7.28
C THR A 248 4.06 -13.17 -7.83
N ARG A 249 4.42 -14.27 -7.16
CA ARG A 249 5.48 -15.19 -7.60
C ARG A 249 4.99 -16.14 -8.67
N GLU A 250 3.84 -16.76 -8.44
CA GLU A 250 3.27 -17.77 -9.34
C GLU A 250 1.74 -17.81 -9.20
N ILE A 251 1.05 -18.21 -10.26
CA ILE A 251 -0.37 -18.58 -10.23
C ILE A 251 -0.47 -20.09 -10.29
N LEU A 252 -1.00 -20.71 -9.25
CA LEU A 252 -1.30 -22.13 -9.22
C LEU A 252 -2.68 -22.36 -9.83
N LEU A 253 -2.78 -23.37 -10.69
CA LEU A 253 -4.04 -23.73 -11.35
C LEU A 253 -4.50 -25.08 -10.80
N THR A 254 -5.67 -25.10 -10.19
CA THR A 254 -6.30 -26.29 -9.61
C THR A 254 -7.57 -26.64 -10.40
N HIS A 255 -8.07 -27.86 -10.22
CA HIS A 255 -9.29 -28.34 -10.91
C HIS A 255 -9.27 -28.23 -12.44
N TRP A 256 -8.08 -28.37 -13.05
CA TRP A 256 -7.86 -28.22 -14.48
C TRP A 256 -8.56 -29.28 -15.33
N THR A 257 -9.59 -28.88 -16.06
CA THR A 257 -10.36 -29.76 -16.96
C THR A 257 -10.61 -29.07 -18.28
N THR A 258 -10.31 -29.74 -19.39
CA THR A 258 -10.67 -29.32 -20.75
C THR A 258 -11.78 -30.21 -21.28
N GLN A 259 -12.85 -29.61 -21.80
CA GLN A 259 -13.99 -30.31 -22.43
C GLN A 259 -14.19 -29.83 -23.86
#